data_AF-A0A6A4GGH0-F1
#
_entry.id   AF-A0A6A4GGH0-F1
#
_cell.length_a   1.000
_cell.length_b   1.000
_cell.length_c   1.000
_cell.angle_alpha   90.00
_cell.angle_beta   90.00
_cell.angle_gamma   90.00
#
_symmetry.space_group_name_H-M   'P 1'
#
loop_
_entity.id
_entity.type
_entity.pdbx_description
1 polymer ?
#
loop_
_entity_poly.entity_id
_entity_poly.type
_entity_poly.pdbx_seq_one_letter_code
_entity_poly.pdbx_strand_id
1 'polypeptide(L)'
;MMDWAALHARDQGAETLGGVPHDMYGMTSLSIRQYVLGIYKQLGLKENEITKVQTGGPDGDLGSNEILLSSDKTVAIIDGSGVLADPSGLDHEELVRLAKKRLTVAHFNRTRLSKDGYLVKIEEQDVRCSTGEIVLDGSDFPEFFVPCGGRPKAVNISKMAALFDSEAKPHFKYNVEGANLFLTQQARLFLEKRKVVVFKNSSTNKVGVTSSSLEVLAGLALSTQEYVDLMIFKDGKPTKFYQSYVKDIQEKITEHAAAEFHCLWTGHTHLQGAKPRTTISDELSSTLNNLQAELKSLGLFEDVPSRNGAMRSAILKLLVEKIGLQTLKRLPEAYQRALFSSWLASHFTFFHFARDLSK
;
A
#
# COMPACT_ATOMS: atom_id res chain seq x y z
N MET A 1 -4.90 -29.85 5.61
CA MET A 1 -3.73 -29.11 6.16
C MET A 1 -4.07 -27.65 6.39
N MET A 2 -4.69 -26.95 5.43
CA MET A 2 -5.29 -25.61 5.68
C MET A 2 -6.27 -25.63 6.86
N ASP A 3 -7.12 -26.67 6.97
CA ASP A 3 -8.01 -26.80 8.14
C ASP A 3 -7.26 -26.97 9.47
N TRP A 4 -6.15 -27.71 9.51
CA TRP A 4 -5.39 -27.92 10.76
C TRP A 4 -4.65 -26.65 11.18
N ALA A 5 -3.98 -25.97 10.24
CA ALA A 5 -3.30 -24.71 10.49
C ALA A 5 -4.30 -23.59 10.86
N ALA A 6 -5.45 -23.53 10.18
CA ALA A 6 -6.52 -22.57 10.50
C ALA A 6 -7.14 -22.83 11.88
N LEU A 7 -7.29 -24.10 12.29
CA LEU A 7 -7.82 -24.46 13.62
C LEU A 7 -6.85 -24.13 14.76
N HIS A 8 -5.53 -24.27 14.55
CA HIS A 8 -4.52 -24.05 15.60
C HIS A 8 -3.94 -22.62 15.58
N ALA A 9 -4.17 -21.84 14.53
CA ALA A 9 -3.76 -20.43 14.45
C ALA A 9 -4.36 -19.57 15.58
N ARG A 10 -5.51 -19.99 16.12
CA ARG A 10 -6.19 -19.29 17.23
C ARG A 10 -5.47 -19.42 18.57
N ASP A 11 -4.70 -20.50 18.77
CA ASP A 11 -4.00 -20.78 20.03
C ASP A 11 -2.49 -20.47 20.00
N GLN A 12 -1.85 -20.55 18.82
CA GLN A 12 -0.40 -20.36 18.66
C GLN A 12 0.00 -19.13 17.84
N GLY A 13 -0.96 -18.40 17.27
CA GLY A 13 -0.72 -17.32 16.31
C GLY A 13 -0.49 -17.86 14.90
N ALA A 14 -1.10 -17.24 13.89
CA ALA A 14 -0.97 -17.68 12.50
C ALA A 14 0.48 -17.59 11.98
N GLU A 15 1.27 -16.67 12.53
CA GLU A 15 2.67 -16.43 12.21
C GLU A 15 3.58 -17.60 12.59
N THR A 16 3.37 -18.19 13.77
CA THR A 16 4.22 -19.29 14.24
C THR A 16 4.02 -20.55 13.41
N LEU A 17 2.84 -20.66 12.78
CA LEU A 17 2.47 -21.72 11.85
C LEU A 17 2.85 -21.43 10.40
N GLY A 18 3.66 -20.40 10.13
CA GLY A 18 4.18 -20.09 8.80
C GLY A 18 3.35 -19.10 8.00
N GLY A 19 2.34 -18.48 8.60
CA GLY A 19 1.62 -17.36 8.00
C GLY A 19 2.47 -16.10 7.96
N VAL A 20 2.13 -15.14 7.10
CA VAL A 20 2.91 -13.90 6.91
C VAL A 20 2.10 -12.70 7.38
N PRO A 21 2.29 -12.18 8.60
CA PRO A 21 1.51 -11.06 9.11
C PRO A 21 1.75 -9.77 8.31
N HIS A 22 0.70 -9.28 7.67
CA HIS A 22 0.78 -8.11 6.80
C HIS A 22 1.10 -6.82 7.57
N ASP A 23 0.64 -6.74 8.82
CA ASP A 23 0.87 -5.61 9.71
C ASP A 23 2.32 -5.58 10.21
N MET A 24 2.91 -6.74 10.55
CA MET A 24 4.29 -6.84 11.02
C MET A 24 5.31 -6.52 9.92
N TYR A 25 5.03 -6.98 8.70
CA TYR A 25 5.94 -6.82 7.56
C TYR A 25 5.59 -5.63 6.65
N GLY A 26 4.56 -4.86 7.01
CA GLY A 26 4.17 -3.65 6.29
C GLY A 26 3.82 -3.89 4.82
N MET A 27 3.25 -5.06 4.48
CA MET A 27 3.07 -5.48 3.08
C MET A 27 2.31 -4.45 2.24
N THR A 28 1.21 -3.93 2.77
CA THR A 28 0.42 -2.90 2.09
C THR A 28 1.10 -1.53 2.12
N SER A 29 1.71 -1.16 3.24
CA SER A 29 2.43 0.12 3.37
C SER A 29 3.63 0.22 2.46
N LEU A 30 4.36 -0.87 2.21
CA LEU A 30 5.47 -0.90 1.24
C LEU A 30 5.00 -0.51 -0.16
N SER A 31 3.84 -1.00 -0.60
CA SER A 31 3.25 -0.60 -1.88
C SER A 31 2.83 0.87 -1.87
N ILE A 32 2.10 1.33 -0.86
CA ILE A 32 1.72 2.75 -0.73
C ILE A 32 2.97 3.65 -0.82
N ARG A 33 4.04 3.27 -0.12
CA ARG A 33 5.34 3.95 -0.14
C ARG A 33 5.97 3.96 -1.53
N GLN A 34 5.82 2.93 -2.36
CA GLN A 34 6.32 2.99 -3.74
C GLN A 34 5.66 4.09 -4.58
N TYR A 35 4.38 4.38 -4.35
CA TYR A 35 3.73 5.51 -5.01
C TYR A 35 4.26 6.85 -4.49
N VAL A 36 4.45 6.98 -3.18
CA VAL A 36 5.03 8.19 -2.57
C VAL A 36 6.47 8.43 -3.06
N LEU A 37 7.32 7.41 -2.98
CA LEU A 37 8.70 7.42 -3.48
C LEU A 37 8.77 7.68 -4.98
N GLY A 38 7.81 7.14 -5.74
CA GLY A 38 7.65 7.40 -7.17
C GLY A 38 7.42 8.88 -7.45
N ILE A 39 6.54 9.53 -6.69
CA ILE A 39 6.30 10.98 -6.79
C ILE A 39 7.58 11.75 -6.44
N TYR A 40 8.26 11.39 -5.35
CA TYR A 40 9.51 12.04 -4.96
C TYR A 40 10.55 11.98 -6.08
N LYS A 41 10.79 10.80 -6.63
CA LYS A 41 11.75 10.58 -7.71
C LYS A 41 11.41 11.39 -8.96
N GLN A 42 10.13 11.40 -9.34
CA GLN A 42 9.69 12.01 -10.57
C GLN A 42 9.68 13.55 -10.54
N LEU A 43 9.55 14.12 -9.34
CA LEU A 43 9.52 15.56 -9.11
C LEU A 43 10.81 16.11 -8.48
N GLY A 44 11.79 15.24 -8.19
CA GLY A 44 13.05 15.63 -7.56
C GLY A 44 12.89 16.08 -6.10
N LEU A 45 11.87 15.59 -5.41
CA LEU A 45 11.60 15.94 -4.01
C LEU A 45 12.48 15.11 -3.06
N LYS A 46 12.90 15.72 -1.96
CA LYS A 46 13.60 15.01 -0.88
C LYS A 46 12.67 14.78 0.29
N GLU A 47 12.52 13.52 0.68
CA GLU A 47 11.57 13.11 1.70
C GLU A 47 11.64 13.90 3.01
N ASN A 48 12.85 14.17 3.52
CA ASN A 48 13.07 14.90 4.76
C ASN A 48 12.71 16.40 4.71
N GLU A 49 12.47 16.96 3.51
CA GLU A 49 12.04 18.34 3.30
C GLU A 49 10.51 18.43 3.08
N ILE A 50 9.82 17.29 2.94
CA ILE A 50 8.38 17.21 2.63
C ILE A 50 7.54 17.17 3.91
N THR A 51 6.42 17.88 3.88
CA THR A 51 5.38 17.84 4.92
C THR A 51 4.26 16.85 4.56
N LYS A 52 3.85 16.03 5.54
CA LYS A 52 2.80 15.01 5.37
C LYS A 52 1.72 15.13 6.43
N VAL A 53 0.48 14.90 6.01
CA VAL A 53 -0.64 14.56 6.90
C VAL A 53 -1.11 13.15 6.60
N GLN A 54 -1.45 12.40 7.66
CA GLN A 54 -2.07 11.09 7.52
C GLN A 54 -3.32 10.96 8.39
N THR A 55 -4.28 10.18 7.90
CA THR A 55 -5.30 9.58 8.76
C THR A 55 -4.90 8.15 9.08
N GLY A 56 -5.41 7.59 10.17
CA GLY A 56 -4.94 6.30 10.68
C GLY A 56 -3.77 6.53 11.64
N GLY A 57 -3.99 6.12 12.89
CA GLY A 57 -3.08 6.38 13.98
C GLY A 57 -1.85 5.48 13.98
N PRO A 58 -0.89 5.75 14.88
CA PRO A 58 0.26 4.89 15.11
C PRO A 58 -0.14 3.51 15.68
N ASP A 59 -1.37 3.32 16.12
CA ASP A 59 -1.90 2.03 16.53
C ASP A 59 -2.25 1.12 15.34
N GLY A 60 -2.73 1.71 14.23
CA GLY A 60 -3.22 0.95 13.07
C GLY A 60 -2.13 0.32 12.21
N ASP A 61 -2.50 -0.70 11.43
CA ASP A 61 -1.58 -1.44 10.55
C ASP A 61 -0.86 -0.55 9.55
N LEU A 62 -1.62 0.24 8.78
CA LEU A 62 -1.03 1.10 7.75
C LEU A 62 -0.37 2.34 8.37
N GLY A 63 -1.02 2.94 9.38
CA GLY A 63 -0.56 4.19 10.00
C GLY A 63 0.76 4.02 10.76
N SER A 64 0.91 2.93 11.52
CA SER A 64 2.18 2.58 12.18
C SER A 64 3.30 2.33 11.16
N ASN A 65 3.03 1.52 10.14
CA ASN A 65 4.04 1.19 9.14
C ASN A 65 4.42 2.40 8.29
N GLU A 66 3.48 3.29 7.97
CA GLU A 66 3.79 4.54 7.27
C GLU A 66 4.74 5.41 8.12
N ILE A 67 4.53 5.50 9.44
CA ILE A 67 5.46 6.19 10.36
C ILE A 67 6.82 5.50 10.35
N LEU A 68 6.88 4.17 10.45
CA LEU A 68 8.13 3.41 10.55
C LEU A 68 8.94 3.38 9.24
N LEU A 69 8.27 3.50 8.09
CA LEU A 69 8.88 3.43 6.75
C LEU A 69 9.21 4.81 6.17
N SER A 70 8.83 5.90 6.84
CA SER A 70 9.01 7.25 6.34
C SER A 70 10.00 8.06 7.18
N SER A 71 10.63 9.04 6.54
CA SER A 71 11.48 10.05 7.18
C SER A 71 11.01 11.47 6.88
N ASP A 72 9.76 11.61 6.42
CA ASP A 72 9.14 12.90 6.15
C ASP A 72 8.76 13.65 7.42
N LYS A 73 8.47 14.95 7.25
CA LYS A 73 7.97 15.81 8.31
C LYS A 73 6.46 15.62 8.45
N THR A 74 6.05 14.64 9.24
CA THR A 74 4.62 14.44 9.55
C THR A 74 4.12 15.58 10.43
N VAL A 75 3.22 16.42 9.91
CA VAL A 75 2.68 17.60 10.61
C VAL A 75 1.33 17.35 11.25
N ALA A 76 0.57 16.35 10.82
CA ALA A 76 -0.64 15.95 11.52
C ALA A 76 -0.99 14.46 11.34
N ILE A 77 -1.56 13.87 12.38
CA ILE A 77 -2.13 12.53 12.40
C ILE A 77 -3.54 12.60 12.99
N ILE A 78 -4.51 12.05 12.27
CA ILE A 78 -5.89 11.93 12.72
C ILE A 78 -6.24 10.46 12.88
N ASP A 79 -6.68 10.07 14.08
CA ASP A 79 -7.11 8.70 14.36
C ASP A 79 -8.42 8.65 15.17
N GLY A 80 -8.82 7.44 15.57
CA GLY A 80 -10.06 7.22 16.31
C GLY A 80 -10.06 7.76 17.75
N SER A 81 -8.95 8.33 18.23
CA SER A 81 -8.81 8.91 19.56
C SER A 81 -8.69 10.43 19.56
N GLY A 82 -8.34 11.05 18.41
CA GLY A 82 -8.21 12.49 18.32
C GLY A 82 -7.44 13.00 17.10
N VAL A 83 -7.10 14.29 17.17
CA VAL A 83 -6.28 15.02 16.19
C VAL A 83 -5.00 15.47 16.88
N LEU A 84 -3.87 15.05 16.32
CA LEU A 84 -2.53 15.48 16.72
C LEU A 84 -1.92 16.28 15.57
N ALA A 85 -1.51 17.52 15.83
CA ALA A 85 -0.94 18.39 14.80
C ALA A 85 0.17 19.28 15.37
N ASP A 86 1.22 19.49 14.58
CA ASP A 86 2.29 20.43 14.85
C ASP A 86 2.84 20.98 13.52
N PRO A 87 2.67 22.28 13.22
CA PRO A 87 3.23 22.89 12.01
C PRO A 87 4.76 22.77 11.92
N SER A 88 5.44 22.72 13.06
CA SER A 88 6.88 22.50 13.14
C SER A 88 7.28 21.05 12.91
N GLY A 89 6.33 20.15 12.69
CA GLY A 89 6.53 18.71 12.55
C GLY A 89 6.41 17.99 13.88
N LEU A 90 5.70 16.87 13.89
CA LEU A 90 5.60 16.01 15.06
C LEU A 90 6.92 15.31 15.32
N ASP A 91 7.24 15.13 16.60
CA ASP A 91 8.45 14.43 16.99
C ASP A 91 8.44 12.96 16.50
N HIS A 92 9.38 12.65 15.59
CA HIS A 92 9.42 11.36 14.91
C HIS A 92 9.75 10.20 15.87
N GLU A 93 10.64 10.37 16.84
CA GLU A 93 10.97 9.30 17.77
C GLU A 93 9.79 8.95 18.68
N GLU A 94 8.99 9.96 19.06
CA GLU A 94 7.76 9.74 19.81
C GLU A 94 6.71 9.01 18.97
N LEU A 95 6.57 9.38 17.70
CA LEU A 95 5.70 8.66 16.76
C LEU A 95 6.15 7.20 16.61
N VAL A 96 7.45 6.94 16.48
CA VAL A 96 8.01 5.58 16.42
C VAL A 96 7.72 4.81 17.71
N ARG A 97 7.82 5.46 18.88
CA ARG A 97 7.46 4.84 20.18
C ARG A 97 5.99 4.44 20.20
N LEU A 98 5.09 5.32 19.76
CA LEU A 98 3.66 5.01 19.67
C LEU A 98 3.39 3.88 18.68
N ALA A 99 4.01 3.93 17.50
CA ALA A 99 3.88 2.93 16.45
C ALA A 99 4.29 1.53 16.93
N LYS A 100 5.47 1.42 17.54
CA LYS A 100 5.98 0.14 18.08
C LYS A 100 5.15 -0.40 19.24
N LYS A 101 4.53 0.49 20.03
CA LYS A 101 3.65 0.09 21.15
C LYS A 101 2.18 -0.05 20.76
N ARG A 102 1.83 0.19 19.48
CA ARG A 102 0.45 0.18 18.97
C ARG A 102 -0.48 1.11 19.77
N LEU A 103 -0.01 2.32 20.07
CA LEU A 103 -0.77 3.32 20.81
C LEU A 103 -1.31 4.41 19.89
N THR A 104 -2.54 4.85 20.15
CA THR A 104 -3.17 5.96 19.46
C THR A 104 -2.50 7.30 19.77
N VAL A 105 -2.80 8.34 19.00
CA VAL A 105 -2.25 9.70 19.21
C VAL A 105 -2.64 10.31 20.57
N ALA A 106 -3.71 9.83 21.22
CA ALA A 106 -4.08 10.26 22.56
C ALA A 106 -2.99 9.99 23.63
N HIS A 107 -2.03 9.10 23.33
CA HIS A 107 -0.88 8.76 24.17
C HIS A 107 0.40 9.52 23.82
N PHE A 108 0.34 10.48 22.88
CA PHE A 108 1.48 11.31 22.51
C PHE A 108 1.92 12.18 23.68
N ASN A 109 3.22 12.22 23.95
CA ASN A 109 3.76 13.09 24.98
C ASN A 109 3.66 14.56 24.56
N ARG A 110 2.71 15.30 25.15
CA ARG A 110 2.48 16.74 24.88
C ARG A 110 3.71 17.61 25.11
N THR A 111 4.68 17.20 25.94
CA THR A 111 5.93 17.98 26.14
C THR A 111 6.86 17.95 24.93
N ARG A 112 6.60 17.07 23.94
CA ARG A 112 7.34 17.00 22.67
C ARG A 112 6.67 17.79 21.55
N LEU A 113 5.55 18.46 21.83
CA LEU A 113 4.95 19.42 20.90
C LEU A 113 5.71 20.74 20.95
N SER A 114 5.81 21.40 19.81
CA SER A 114 6.19 22.80 19.73
C SER A 114 5.11 23.68 20.39
N LYS A 115 5.43 24.97 20.55
CA LYS A 115 4.49 25.97 21.07
C LYS A 115 3.20 26.09 20.24
N ASP A 116 3.25 25.74 18.95
CA ASP A 116 2.15 25.84 17.99
C ASP A 116 1.47 24.46 17.76
N GLY A 117 2.01 23.41 18.37
CA GLY A 117 1.46 22.06 18.30
C GLY A 117 0.34 21.81 19.30
N TYR A 118 -0.60 20.95 18.92
CA TYR A 118 -1.74 20.58 19.75
C TYR A 118 -2.14 19.12 19.60
N LEU A 119 -2.75 18.60 20.67
CA LEU A 119 -3.43 17.32 20.71
C LEU A 119 -4.84 17.56 21.26
N VAL A 120 -5.85 17.25 20.46
CA VAL A 120 -7.26 17.31 20.84
C VAL A 120 -7.80 15.88 20.85
N LYS A 121 -8.23 15.40 22.02
CA LYS A 121 -8.83 14.06 22.16
C LYS A 121 -10.33 14.12 21.92
N ILE A 122 -10.93 13.03 21.45
CA ILE A 122 -12.40 12.95 21.23
C ILE A 122 -13.20 13.15 22.52
N GLU A 123 -12.64 12.77 23.67
CA GLU A 123 -13.24 12.93 24.99
C GLU A 123 -13.23 14.39 25.49
N GLU A 124 -12.42 15.25 24.86
CA GLU A 124 -12.29 16.66 25.25
C GLU A 124 -13.34 17.48 24.46
N GLN A 125 -14.43 17.89 25.14
CA GLN A 125 -15.39 18.86 24.59
C GLN A 125 -14.90 20.29 24.80
N ASP A 126 -15.22 21.19 23.88
CA ASP A 126 -14.95 22.64 23.97
C ASP A 126 -13.47 23.03 24.19
N VAL A 127 -12.53 22.27 23.59
CA VAL A 127 -11.13 22.72 23.54
C VAL A 127 -11.06 23.95 22.63
N ARG A 128 -10.97 25.13 23.24
CA ARG A 128 -10.52 26.33 22.53
C ARG A 128 -9.08 26.07 22.06
N CYS A 129 -8.91 25.73 20.79
CA CYS A 129 -7.61 25.86 20.13
C CYS A 129 -7.11 27.27 20.44
N SER A 130 -5.93 27.39 21.05
CA SER A 130 -5.34 28.68 21.44
C SER A 130 -5.10 29.65 20.27
N THR A 131 -5.47 29.27 19.05
CA THR A 131 -5.34 30.05 17.82
C THR A 131 -6.65 30.35 17.09
N GLY A 132 -7.82 29.87 17.54
CA GLY A 132 -9.15 30.31 17.05
C GLY A 132 -9.54 29.91 15.62
N GLU A 133 -8.61 29.84 14.69
CA GLU A 133 -8.75 29.31 13.33
C GLU A 133 -7.32 29.30 12.77
N ILE A 134 -6.75 28.12 12.53
CA ILE A 134 -5.57 28.06 11.66
C ILE A 134 -6.12 27.86 10.25
N VAL A 135 -6.57 28.95 9.63
CA VAL A 135 -6.42 29.07 8.20
C VAL A 135 -4.91 29.18 8.00
N LEU A 136 -4.25 28.08 7.66
CA LEU A 136 -2.85 28.11 7.26
C LEU A 136 -2.78 29.12 6.11
N ASP A 137 -2.01 30.18 6.31
CA ASP A 137 -1.70 31.12 5.24
C ASP A 137 -1.13 30.30 4.07
N GLY A 138 -1.49 30.64 2.84
CA GLY A 138 -1.45 29.73 1.68
C GLY A 138 -0.11 29.09 1.31
N SER A 139 0.97 29.35 2.05
CA SER A 139 2.30 28.73 1.92
C SER A 139 2.52 27.46 2.74
N ASP A 140 1.76 27.21 3.82
CA ASP A 140 2.15 26.23 4.85
C ASP A 140 1.32 24.92 4.85
N PHE A 141 0.55 24.71 3.79
CA PHE A 141 -0.22 23.48 3.63
C PHE A 141 0.69 22.26 3.44
N PRO A 142 0.35 21.11 4.06
CA PRO A 142 1.11 19.88 3.89
C PRO A 142 1.13 19.46 2.43
N GLU A 143 2.29 19.03 1.91
CA GLU A 143 2.37 18.65 0.51
C GLU A 143 1.69 17.31 0.23
N PHE A 144 1.78 16.38 1.17
CA PHE A 144 1.22 15.03 1.05
C PHE A 144 0.06 14.80 2.01
N PHE A 145 -0.98 14.16 1.49
CA PHE A 145 -2.04 13.54 2.27
C PHE A 145 -2.09 12.03 2.02
N VAL A 146 -1.75 11.23 3.04
CA VAL A 146 -1.68 9.76 2.94
C VAL A 146 -2.70 9.15 3.90
N PRO A 147 -3.95 8.90 3.47
CA PRO A 147 -4.93 8.30 4.35
C PRO A 147 -4.61 6.82 4.56
N CYS A 148 -4.14 6.46 5.75
CA CYS A 148 -3.82 5.11 6.21
C CYS A 148 -4.91 4.51 7.11
N GLY A 149 -5.98 5.25 7.40
CA GLY A 149 -7.12 4.75 8.15
C GLY A 149 -8.33 5.67 8.04
N GLY A 150 -9.45 5.24 8.63
CA GLY A 150 -10.70 5.98 8.63
C GLY A 150 -11.85 5.25 7.94
N ARG A 151 -13.05 5.83 8.02
CA ARG A 151 -14.27 5.22 7.49
C ARG A 151 -14.30 5.30 5.96
N PRO A 152 -14.81 4.27 5.26
CA PRO A 152 -15.10 4.38 3.84
C PRO A 152 -15.95 5.62 3.53
N LYS A 153 -15.62 6.32 2.44
CA LYS A 153 -16.30 7.54 1.98
C LYS A 153 -16.27 8.68 3.00
N ALA A 154 -15.29 8.69 3.91
CA ALA A 154 -15.08 9.77 4.87
C ALA A 154 -14.95 11.12 4.15
N VAL A 155 -14.27 11.10 3.00
CA VAL A 155 -14.10 12.23 2.09
C VAL A 155 -14.93 11.99 0.83
N ASN A 156 -15.94 12.84 0.62
CA ASN A 156 -16.89 12.75 -0.48
C ASN A 156 -17.17 14.14 -1.06
N ILE A 157 -17.95 14.22 -2.15
CA ILE A 157 -18.18 15.46 -2.88
C ILE A 157 -18.77 16.58 -2.02
N SER A 158 -19.63 16.25 -1.04
CA SER A 158 -20.26 17.26 -0.17
C SER A 158 -19.31 17.83 0.87
N LYS A 159 -18.14 17.20 1.08
CA LYS A 159 -17.11 17.64 2.03
C LYS A 159 -15.86 18.23 1.34
N MET A 160 -15.86 18.31 0.00
CA MET A 160 -14.70 18.79 -0.75
C MET A 160 -14.32 20.22 -0.39
N ALA A 161 -15.28 21.10 -0.12
CA ALA A 161 -15.01 22.51 0.17
C ALA A 161 -14.02 22.70 1.34
N ALA A 162 -14.03 21.81 2.34
CA ALA A 162 -13.13 21.85 3.49
C ALA A 162 -11.68 21.43 3.19
N LEU A 163 -11.38 21.00 1.95
CA LEU A 163 -10.03 20.63 1.50
C LEU A 163 -9.37 21.72 0.66
N PHE A 164 -10.02 22.88 0.53
CA PHE A 164 -9.53 24.02 -0.22
C PHE A 164 -9.64 25.28 0.63
N ASP A 165 -8.70 26.20 0.44
CA ASP A 165 -8.77 27.51 1.06
C ASP A 165 -9.81 28.42 0.37
N SER A 166 -9.91 29.66 0.89
CA SER A 166 -10.77 30.71 0.33
C SER A 166 -10.44 31.07 -1.12
N GLU A 167 -9.22 30.79 -1.59
CA GLU A 167 -8.75 31.03 -2.95
C GLU A 167 -8.89 29.80 -3.85
N ALA A 168 -9.59 28.75 -3.37
CA ALA A 168 -9.80 27.49 -4.09
C ALA A 168 -8.51 26.69 -4.37
N LYS A 169 -7.41 26.97 -3.65
CA LYS A 169 -6.17 26.19 -3.68
C LYS A 169 -6.28 25.00 -2.72
N PRO A 170 -5.85 23.79 -3.14
CA PRO A 170 -5.96 22.61 -2.30
C PRO A 170 -4.98 22.65 -1.12
N HIS A 171 -5.40 22.09 0.02
CA HIS A 171 -4.57 21.96 1.22
C HIS A 171 -3.47 20.88 1.11
N PHE A 172 -3.34 20.22 -0.04
CA PHE A 172 -2.26 19.29 -0.35
C PHE A 172 -2.10 19.14 -1.86
N LYS A 173 -0.89 18.80 -2.31
CA LYS A 173 -0.56 18.62 -3.72
C LYS A 173 -0.69 17.16 -4.15
N TYR A 174 -0.41 16.23 -3.24
CA TYR A 174 -0.32 14.81 -3.51
C TYR A 174 -1.20 14.02 -2.56
N ASN A 175 -1.98 13.08 -3.09
CA ASN A 175 -2.77 12.13 -2.31
C ASN A 175 -2.50 10.70 -2.76
N VAL A 176 -2.06 9.87 -1.82
CA VAL A 176 -1.81 8.44 -2.04
C VAL A 176 -2.66 7.66 -1.05
N GLU A 177 -3.76 7.08 -1.51
CA GLU A 177 -4.70 6.43 -0.61
C GLU A 177 -4.20 5.08 -0.12
N GLY A 178 -4.02 4.87 1.18
CA GLY A 178 -3.79 3.53 1.75
C GLY A 178 -5.09 2.85 2.18
N ALA A 179 -5.93 3.60 2.88
CA ALA A 179 -7.19 3.15 3.42
C ALA A 179 -8.21 2.78 2.34
N ASN A 180 -8.96 1.73 2.60
CA ASN A 180 -9.92 1.23 1.63
C ASN A 180 -11.10 2.20 1.44
N LEU A 181 -11.31 2.64 0.20
CA LEU A 181 -12.42 3.50 -0.22
C LEU A 181 -12.56 4.80 0.60
N PHE A 182 -11.46 5.39 1.07
CA PHE A 182 -11.51 6.59 1.90
C PHE A 182 -12.10 7.79 1.14
N LEU A 183 -11.64 8.03 -0.10
CA LEU A 183 -12.25 8.97 -1.04
C LEU A 183 -13.32 8.28 -1.90
N THR A 184 -14.39 9.01 -2.23
CA THR A 184 -15.31 8.58 -3.30
C THR A 184 -14.72 8.85 -4.68
N GLN A 185 -15.20 8.14 -5.71
CA GLN A 185 -14.77 8.37 -7.10
C GLN A 185 -14.92 9.85 -7.51
N GLN A 186 -16.06 10.46 -7.19
CA GLN A 186 -16.33 11.86 -7.52
C GLN A 186 -15.37 12.82 -6.80
N ALA A 187 -14.99 12.51 -5.55
CA ALA A 187 -13.99 13.29 -4.82
C ALA A 187 -12.61 13.24 -5.51
N ARG A 188 -12.16 12.05 -5.95
CA ARG A 188 -10.88 11.90 -6.67
C ARG A 188 -10.85 12.73 -7.95
N LEU A 189 -11.90 12.60 -8.77
CA LEU A 189 -12.02 13.36 -10.03
C LEU A 189 -12.05 14.87 -9.79
N PHE A 190 -12.70 15.31 -8.72
CA PHE A 190 -12.73 16.72 -8.33
C PHE A 190 -11.34 17.23 -7.92
N LEU A 191 -10.60 16.47 -7.12
CA LEU A 191 -9.22 16.78 -6.71
C LEU A 191 -8.28 16.86 -7.92
N GLU A 192 -8.34 15.89 -8.83
CA GLU A 192 -7.51 15.89 -10.04
C GLU A 192 -7.85 17.06 -10.98
N LYS A 193 -9.12 17.44 -11.10
CA LYS A 193 -9.53 18.66 -11.84
C LYS A 193 -8.90 19.92 -11.25
N ARG A 194 -8.64 19.93 -9.94
CA ARG A 194 -7.92 20.99 -9.20
C ARG A 194 -6.41 20.75 -9.10
N LYS A 195 -5.84 19.92 -10.00
CA LYS A 195 -4.40 19.65 -10.16
C LYS A 195 -3.73 18.93 -8.98
N VAL A 196 -4.51 18.34 -8.08
CA VAL A 196 -3.98 17.41 -7.07
C VAL A 196 -3.63 16.09 -7.76
N VAL A 197 -2.45 15.56 -7.49
CA VAL A 197 -2.06 14.23 -7.98
C VAL A 197 -2.65 13.18 -7.05
N VAL A 198 -3.58 12.38 -7.56
CA VAL A 198 -4.28 11.35 -6.78
C VAL A 198 -3.92 9.96 -7.27
N PHE A 199 -3.54 9.09 -6.33
CA PHE A 199 -3.43 7.64 -6.54
C PHE A 199 -4.44 6.92 -5.68
N LYS A 200 -5.40 6.27 -6.35
CA LYS A 200 -6.51 5.61 -5.69
C LYS A 200 -6.11 4.32 -4.99
N ASN A 201 -6.86 4.01 -3.92
CA ASN A 201 -6.63 2.84 -3.06
C ASN A 201 -6.54 1.52 -3.84
N SER A 202 -7.39 1.31 -4.85
CA SER A 202 -7.44 0.06 -5.63
C SER A 202 -6.20 -0.21 -6.49
N SER A 203 -5.29 0.76 -6.62
CA SER A 203 -3.94 0.56 -7.14
C SER A 203 -2.93 0.40 -6.00
N THR A 204 -2.88 1.38 -5.10
CA THR A 204 -1.87 1.51 -4.03
C THR A 204 -1.93 0.41 -2.97
N ASN A 205 -3.11 -0.17 -2.69
CA ASN A 205 -3.30 -1.19 -1.65
C ASN A 205 -3.59 -2.61 -2.20
N LYS A 206 -3.58 -2.77 -3.52
CA LYS A 206 -3.88 -4.02 -4.26
C LYS A 206 -2.98 -5.20 -3.85
N VAL A 207 -1.75 -4.88 -3.43
CA VAL A 207 -0.68 -5.84 -3.13
C VAL A 207 -0.94 -6.74 -1.92
N GLY A 208 -1.91 -6.40 -1.06
CA GLY A 208 -2.33 -7.29 0.01
C GLY A 208 -2.76 -8.65 -0.56
N VAL A 209 -3.54 -8.64 -1.63
CA VAL A 209 -3.97 -9.87 -2.31
C VAL A 209 -2.76 -10.62 -2.91
N THR A 210 -1.76 -9.90 -3.42
CA THR A 210 -0.52 -10.50 -3.94
C THR A 210 0.27 -11.21 -2.84
N SER A 211 0.43 -10.58 -1.68
CA SER A 211 1.10 -11.19 -0.51
C SER A 211 0.40 -12.49 -0.10
N SER A 212 -0.91 -12.45 0.10
CA SER A 212 -1.68 -13.63 0.52
C SER A 212 -1.65 -14.74 -0.55
N SER A 213 -1.63 -14.39 -1.83
CA SER A 213 -1.48 -15.38 -2.91
C SER A 213 -0.14 -16.11 -2.84
N LEU A 214 0.95 -15.39 -2.53
CA LEU A 214 2.28 -15.96 -2.37
C LEU A 214 2.38 -16.79 -1.08
N GLU A 215 1.73 -16.37 0.00
CA GLU A 215 1.61 -17.20 1.21
C GLU A 215 0.93 -18.55 0.92
N VAL A 216 -0.20 -18.52 0.19
CA VAL A 216 -0.89 -19.74 -0.26
C VAL A 216 0.00 -20.58 -1.17
N LEU A 217 0.80 -19.95 -2.04
CA LEU A 217 1.73 -20.65 -2.92
C LEU A 217 2.74 -21.49 -2.13
N ALA A 218 3.30 -20.98 -1.02
CA ALA A 218 4.20 -21.76 -0.17
C ALA A 218 3.49 -23.01 0.40
N GLY A 219 2.26 -22.86 0.89
CA GLY A 219 1.47 -23.96 1.44
C GLY A 219 1.06 -25.03 0.41
N LEU A 220 0.91 -24.66 -0.86
CA LEU A 220 0.59 -25.60 -1.94
C LEU A 220 1.83 -26.24 -2.57
N ALA A 221 2.96 -25.54 -2.60
CA ALA A 221 4.16 -26.00 -3.30
C ALA A 221 5.05 -26.93 -2.44
N LEU A 222 5.12 -26.67 -1.14
CA LEU A 222 5.92 -27.46 -0.20
C LEU A 222 5.15 -28.71 0.24
N SER A 223 5.86 -29.84 0.41
CA SER A 223 5.31 -30.99 1.13
C SER A 223 5.12 -30.66 2.61
N THR A 224 4.35 -31.47 3.33
CA THR A 224 4.11 -31.29 4.77
C THR A 224 5.40 -31.10 5.56
N GLN A 225 6.39 -31.97 5.33
CA GLN A 225 7.64 -31.94 6.07
C GLN A 225 8.47 -30.72 5.69
N GLU A 226 8.56 -30.39 4.39
CA GLU A 226 9.24 -29.17 3.94
C GLU A 226 8.61 -27.91 4.53
N TYR A 227 7.28 -27.84 4.61
CA TYR A 227 6.58 -26.70 5.20
C TYR A 227 6.87 -26.57 6.71
N VAL A 228 6.82 -27.69 7.44
CA VAL A 228 7.16 -27.73 8.87
C VAL A 228 8.61 -27.32 9.13
N ASP A 229 9.53 -27.68 8.26
CA ASP A 229 10.95 -27.39 8.45
C ASP A 229 11.34 -25.99 8.00
N LEU A 230 10.65 -25.44 7.01
CA LEU A 230 11.01 -24.18 6.36
C LEU A 230 10.13 -23.00 6.77
N MET A 231 8.83 -23.20 6.99
CA MET A 231 7.89 -22.10 7.25
C MET A 231 7.50 -21.97 8.71
N ILE A 232 7.35 -23.09 9.42
CA ILE A 232 6.94 -23.09 10.85
C ILE A 232 8.11 -22.64 11.73
N PHE A 233 7.79 -21.80 12.72
CA PHE A 233 8.76 -21.27 13.67
C PHE A 233 9.33 -22.40 14.54
N LYS A 234 10.60 -22.29 14.91
CA LYS A 234 11.29 -23.21 15.82
C LYS A 234 11.61 -22.45 17.10
N ASP A 235 11.14 -22.95 18.24
CA ASP A 235 11.31 -22.30 19.56
C ASP A 235 10.87 -20.82 19.56
N GLY A 236 9.73 -20.54 18.89
CA GLY A 236 9.18 -19.19 18.77
C GLY A 236 9.94 -18.25 17.83
N LYS A 237 10.93 -18.75 17.06
CA LYS A 237 11.71 -17.94 16.11
C LYS A 237 11.44 -18.37 14.66
N PRO A 238 11.35 -17.42 13.72
CA PRO A 238 11.24 -17.73 12.31
C PRO A 238 12.50 -18.45 11.81
N THR A 239 12.32 -19.37 10.87
CA THR A 239 13.47 -19.99 10.19
C THR A 239 14.14 -18.98 9.27
N LYS A 240 15.39 -19.26 8.85
CA LYS A 240 16.08 -18.48 7.83
C LYS A 240 15.32 -18.48 6.50
N PHE A 241 14.73 -19.61 6.12
CA PHE A 241 13.95 -19.71 4.89
C PHE A 241 12.72 -18.82 4.94
N TYR A 242 11.95 -18.87 6.04
CA TYR A 242 10.78 -18.01 6.25
C TYR A 242 11.15 -16.52 6.13
N GLN A 243 12.22 -16.08 6.79
CA GLN A 243 12.67 -14.68 6.72
C GLN A 243 13.03 -14.26 5.29
N SER A 244 13.79 -15.08 4.58
CA SER A 244 14.11 -14.82 3.17
C SER A 244 12.87 -14.85 2.28
N TYR A 245 11.92 -15.74 2.55
CA TYR A 245 10.67 -15.85 1.81
C TYR A 245 9.80 -14.58 1.97
N VAL A 246 9.67 -14.08 3.20
CA VAL A 246 8.98 -12.82 3.48
C VAL A 246 9.65 -11.65 2.74
N LYS A 247 10.99 -11.60 2.74
CA LYS A 247 11.74 -10.57 2.01
C LYS A 247 11.49 -10.64 0.50
N ASP A 248 11.52 -11.83 -0.09
CA ASP A 248 11.19 -12.05 -1.51
C ASP A 248 9.76 -11.55 -1.83
N ILE A 249 8.78 -11.77 -0.94
CA ILE A 249 7.41 -11.23 -1.08
C ILE A 249 7.45 -9.69 -1.08
N GLN A 250 8.14 -9.07 -0.12
CA GLN A 250 8.25 -7.61 -0.02
C GLN A 250 8.89 -7.01 -1.28
N GLU A 251 9.96 -7.64 -1.80
CA GLU A 251 10.61 -7.23 -3.04
C GLU A 251 9.65 -7.30 -4.22
N LYS A 252 8.91 -8.41 -4.38
CA LYS A 252 7.92 -8.58 -5.46
C LYS A 252 6.80 -7.54 -5.40
N ILE A 253 6.28 -7.26 -4.20
CA ILE A 253 5.26 -6.25 -3.96
C ILE A 253 5.76 -4.86 -4.34
N THR A 254 6.99 -4.54 -3.93
CA THR A 254 7.65 -3.27 -4.21
C THR A 254 7.84 -3.08 -5.72
N GLU A 255 8.37 -4.09 -6.42
CA GLU A 255 8.55 -4.07 -7.88
C GLU A 255 7.23 -3.86 -8.62
N HIS A 256 6.18 -4.59 -8.23
CA HIS A 256 4.87 -4.47 -8.87
C HIS A 256 4.23 -3.09 -8.64
N ALA A 257 4.29 -2.57 -7.41
CA ALA A 257 3.75 -1.26 -7.08
C ALA A 257 4.50 -0.13 -7.81
N ALA A 258 5.84 -0.23 -7.92
CA ALA A 258 6.64 0.71 -8.68
C ALA A 258 6.34 0.66 -10.19
N ALA A 259 6.14 -0.53 -10.75
CA ALA A 259 5.76 -0.71 -12.16
C ALA A 259 4.36 -0.13 -12.44
N GLU A 260 3.38 -0.39 -11.58
CA GLU A 260 2.03 0.17 -11.73
C GLU A 260 2.04 1.70 -11.56
N PHE A 261 2.78 2.24 -10.58
CA PHE A 261 3.01 3.69 -10.45
C PHE A 261 3.55 4.29 -11.76
N HIS A 262 4.62 3.69 -12.32
CA HIS A 262 5.23 4.19 -13.54
C HIS A 262 4.26 4.15 -14.72
N CYS A 263 3.48 3.07 -14.85
CA CYS A 263 2.45 2.92 -15.88
C CYS A 263 1.40 4.03 -15.79
N LEU A 264 0.87 4.30 -14.59
CA LEU A 264 -0.12 5.34 -14.36
C LEU A 264 0.45 6.75 -14.57
N TRP A 265 1.67 6.99 -14.10
CA TRP A 265 2.35 8.27 -14.27
C TRP A 265 2.59 8.57 -15.75
N THR A 266 3.24 7.65 -16.46
CA THR A 266 3.53 7.77 -17.89
C THR A 266 2.26 7.88 -18.71
N GLY A 267 1.23 7.09 -18.42
CA GLY A 267 -0.07 7.18 -19.10
C GLY A 267 -0.71 8.56 -18.97
N HIS A 268 -0.71 9.14 -17.76
CA HIS A 268 -1.23 10.49 -17.56
C HIS A 268 -0.39 11.57 -18.26
N THR A 269 0.93 11.47 -18.18
CA THR A 269 1.85 12.41 -18.84
C THR A 269 1.74 12.36 -20.36
N HIS A 270 1.65 11.15 -20.95
CA HIS A 270 1.50 10.96 -22.40
C HIS A 270 0.20 11.58 -22.93
N LEU A 271 -0.89 11.46 -22.16
CA LEU A 271 -2.16 12.10 -22.45
C LEU A 271 -2.19 13.61 -22.11
N GLN A 272 -1.05 14.20 -21.74
CA GLN A 272 -0.93 15.62 -21.34
C GLN A 272 -1.92 16.01 -20.23
N GLY A 273 -2.28 15.06 -19.38
CA GLY A 273 -3.27 15.25 -18.31
C GLY A 273 -4.72 15.40 -18.77
N ALA A 274 -5.04 15.09 -20.03
CA ALA A 274 -6.41 15.09 -20.55
C ALA A 274 -7.31 14.09 -19.81
N LYS A 275 -6.72 13.02 -19.27
CA LYS A 275 -7.42 11.97 -18.53
C LYS A 275 -6.93 11.88 -17.09
N PRO A 276 -7.85 11.85 -16.09
CA PRO A 276 -7.49 11.65 -14.69
C PRO A 276 -6.79 10.30 -14.46
N ARG A 277 -5.78 10.27 -13.59
CA ARG A 277 -5.09 9.05 -13.13
C ARG A 277 -6.07 8.04 -12.55
N THR A 278 -7.11 8.51 -11.87
CA THR A 278 -8.19 7.67 -11.34
C THR A 278 -8.84 6.83 -12.45
N THR A 279 -9.20 7.46 -13.58
CA THR A 279 -9.78 6.76 -14.74
C THR A 279 -8.77 5.87 -15.44
N ILE A 280 -7.53 6.33 -15.59
CA ILE A 280 -6.44 5.52 -16.17
C ILE A 280 -6.24 4.24 -15.35
N SER A 281 -6.33 4.31 -14.02
CA SER A 281 -6.24 3.14 -13.14
C SER A 281 -7.43 2.19 -13.28
N ASP A 282 -8.65 2.69 -13.44
CA ASP A 282 -9.83 1.86 -13.75
C ASP A 282 -9.65 1.09 -15.07
N GLU A 283 -9.14 1.75 -16.09
CA GLU A 283 -8.86 1.15 -17.40
C GLU A 283 -7.71 0.15 -17.34
N LEU A 284 -6.63 0.49 -16.66
CA LEU A 284 -5.50 -0.42 -16.45
C LEU A 284 -5.97 -1.72 -15.79
N SER A 285 -6.79 -1.62 -14.74
CA SER A 285 -7.35 -2.79 -14.07
C SER A 285 -8.27 -3.61 -15.00
N SER A 286 -9.06 -2.93 -15.84
CA SER A 286 -9.96 -3.59 -16.79
C SER A 286 -9.18 -4.31 -17.89
N THR A 287 -8.16 -3.67 -18.45
CA THR A 287 -7.25 -4.25 -19.45
C THR A 287 -6.53 -5.46 -18.88
N LEU A 288 -6.02 -5.39 -17.64
CA LEU A 288 -5.38 -6.52 -16.98
C LEU A 288 -6.32 -7.73 -16.86
N ASN A 289 -7.55 -7.50 -16.39
CA ASN A 289 -8.54 -8.57 -16.21
C ASN A 289 -8.95 -9.20 -17.55
N ASN A 290 -9.17 -8.36 -18.58
CA ASN A 290 -9.54 -8.82 -19.91
C ASN A 290 -8.41 -9.64 -20.54
N LEU A 291 -7.17 -9.14 -20.49
CA LEU A 291 -6.00 -9.85 -20.99
C LEU A 291 -5.77 -11.15 -20.24
N GLN A 292 -5.98 -11.18 -18.93
CA GLN A 292 -5.89 -12.42 -18.15
C GLN A 292 -6.93 -13.45 -18.59
N ALA A 293 -8.16 -13.03 -18.91
CA ALA A 293 -9.20 -13.92 -19.42
C ALA A 293 -8.87 -14.44 -20.83
N GLU A 294 -8.34 -13.58 -21.70
CA GLU A 294 -7.91 -13.96 -23.06
C GLU A 294 -6.72 -14.92 -23.05
N LEU A 295 -5.70 -14.67 -22.21
CA LEU A 295 -4.54 -15.56 -22.07
C LEU A 295 -4.93 -16.98 -21.61
N LYS A 296 -6.05 -17.12 -20.89
CA LYS A 296 -6.58 -18.44 -20.50
C LYS A 296 -7.19 -19.19 -21.68
N SER A 297 -7.71 -18.51 -22.71
CA SER A 297 -8.31 -19.15 -23.89
C SER A 297 -7.30 -19.43 -25.01
N LEU A 298 -6.19 -18.68 -25.09
CA LEU A 298 -5.21 -18.78 -26.18
C LEU A 298 -4.31 -20.03 -26.17
N GLY A 299 -4.45 -20.93 -25.19
CA GLY A 299 -3.67 -22.17 -25.12
C GLY A 299 -2.16 -21.97 -24.89
N LEU A 300 -1.68 -20.74 -24.65
CA LEU A 300 -0.27 -20.41 -24.41
C LEU A 300 0.33 -21.15 -23.20
N PHE A 301 -0.52 -21.55 -22.27
CA PHE A 301 -0.11 -22.36 -21.13
C PHE A 301 0.35 -23.78 -21.53
N GLU A 302 -0.13 -24.30 -22.66
CA GLU A 302 0.29 -25.62 -23.17
C GLU A 302 1.68 -25.60 -23.80
N ASP A 303 2.15 -24.43 -24.23
CA ASP A 303 3.51 -24.26 -24.71
C ASP A 303 4.50 -24.33 -23.54
N VAL A 304 5.19 -25.47 -23.43
CA VAL A 304 6.08 -25.79 -22.30
C VAL A 304 7.21 -24.75 -22.12
N PRO A 305 7.91 -24.28 -23.19
CA PRO A 305 8.89 -23.21 -23.07
C PRO A 305 8.30 -21.91 -22.50
N SER A 306 7.18 -21.43 -23.04
CA SER A 306 6.54 -20.18 -22.58
C SER A 306 6.03 -20.30 -21.15
N ARG A 307 5.36 -21.42 -20.83
CA ARG A 307 4.92 -21.72 -19.46
C ARG A 307 6.09 -21.71 -18.49
N ASN A 308 7.16 -22.43 -18.80
CA ASN A 308 8.30 -22.51 -17.90
C ASN A 308 9.01 -21.17 -17.72
N GLY A 309 9.14 -20.37 -18.79
CA GLY A 309 9.70 -19.02 -18.74
C GLY A 309 8.89 -18.09 -17.84
N ALA A 310 7.58 -18.01 -18.07
CA ALA A 310 6.68 -17.17 -17.28
C ALA A 310 6.60 -17.61 -15.82
N MET A 311 6.49 -18.91 -15.54
CA MET A 311 6.38 -19.44 -14.18
C MET A 311 7.66 -19.19 -13.36
N ARG A 312 8.86 -19.27 -13.97
CA ARG A 312 10.13 -18.92 -13.30
C ARG A 312 10.16 -17.48 -12.80
N SER A 313 9.53 -16.56 -13.52
CA SER A 313 9.48 -15.13 -13.20
C SER A 313 8.29 -14.75 -12.32
N ALA A 314 7.22 -15.54 -12.37
CA ALA A 314 6.01 -15.34 -11.57
C ALA A 314 6.19 -15.79 -10.11
N ILE A 315 7.00 -16.82 -9.89
CA ILE A 315 7.23 -17.41 -8.58
C ILE A 315 8.47 -16.80 -7.94
N LEU A 316 8.47 -16.73 -6.61
CA LEU A 316 9.61 -16.24 -5.84
C LEU A 316 10.84 -17.10 -6.09
N LYS A 317 11.96 -16.44 -6.38
CA LYS A 317 13.22 -17.06 -6.77
C LYS A 317 13.66 -18.09 -5.74
N LEU A 318 13.58 -17.76 -4.45
CA LEU A 318 13.95 -18.67 -3.37
C LEU A 318 13.16 -19.98 -3.40
N LEU A 319 11.86 -19.93 -3.70
CA LEU A 319 11.02 -21.12 -3.79
C LEU A 319 11.41 -21.96 -5.01
N VAL A 320 11.62 -21.34 -6.17
CA VAL A 320 12.09 -22.06 -7.37
C VAL A 320 13.44 -22.71 -7.14
N GLU A 321 14.38 -22.05 -6.46
CA GLU A 321 15.69 -22.60 -6.13
C GLU A 321 15.59 -23.77 -5.15
N LYS A 322 14.68 -23.70 -4.18
CA LYS A 322 14.52 -24.73 -3.14
C LYS A 322 13.89 -26.02 -3.66
N ILE A 323 12.76 -25.91 -4.38
CA ILE A 323 11.98 -27.07 -4.80
C ILE A 323 12.11 -27.39 -6.29
N GLY A 324 12.67 -26.49 -7.10
CA GLY A 324 12.75 -26.63 -8.54
C GLY A 324 11.41 -26.39 -9.26
N LEU A 325 11.48 -25.92 -10.50
CA LEU A 325 10.29 -25.62 -11.30
C LEU A 325 9.41 -26.86 -11.59
N GLN A 326 10.00 -28.05 -11.59
CA GLN A 326 9.27 -29.31 -11.81
C GLN A 326 8.27 -29.62 -10.69
N THR A 327 8.53 -29.10 -9.49
CA THR A 327 7.67 -29.28 -8.32
C THR A 327 6.38 -28.46 -8.41
N LEU A 328 6.28 -27.53 -9.37
CA LEU A 328 5.03 -26.84 -9.68
C LEU A 328 3.94 -27.76 -10.23
N LYS A 329 4.28 -28.96 -10.69
CA LYS A 329 3.31 -30.01 -11.00
C LYS A 329 2.45 -30.39 -9.78
N ARG A 330 2.90 -30.10 -8.55
CA ARG A 330 2.12 -30.30 -7.31
C ARG A 330 0.98 -29.29 -7.18
N LEU A 331 1.08 -28.13 -7.81
CA LEU A 331 0.04 -27.10 -7.74
C LEU A 331 -1.18 -27.54 -8.56
N PRO A 332 -2.41 -27.25 -8.10
CA PRO A 332 -3.60 -27.42 -8.92
C PRO A 332 -3.44 -26.68 -10.26
N GLU A 333 -3.82 -27.32 -11.37
CA GLU A 333 -3.62 -26.75 -12.71
C GLU A 333 -4.31 -25.38 -12.85
N ALA A 334 -5.50 -25.23 -12.27
CA ALA A 334 -6.21 -23.95 -12.23
C ALA A 334 -5.37 -22.83 -11.57
N TYR A 335 -4.63 -23.15 -10.51
CA TYR A 335 -3.73 -22.21 -9.84
C TYR A 335 -2.53 -21.87 -10.73
N GLN A 336 -1.94 -22.88 -11.39
CA GLN A 336 -0.83 -22.66 -12.33
C GLN A 336 -1.25 -21.74 -13.49
N ARG A 337 -2.42 -21.99 -14.09
CA ARG A 337 -2.98 -21.14 -15.15
C ARG A 337 -3.27 -19.72 -14.68
N ALA A 338 -3.79 -19.57 -13.46
CA ALA A 338 -4.04 -18.25 -12.87
C ALA A 338 -2.74 -17.46 -12.66
N LEU A 339 -1.71 -18.10 -12.11
CA LEU A 339 -0.40 -17.48 -11.89
C LEU A 339 0.28 -17.08 -13.20
N PHE A 340 0.29 -18.00 -14.18
CA PHE A 340 0.81 -17.76 -15.53
C PHE A 340 0.13 -16.58 -16.22
N SER A 341 -1.20 -16.60 -16.28
CA SER A 341 -1.99 -15.56 -16.96
C SER A 341 -1.87 -14.21 -16.25
N SER A 342 -1.85 -14.19 -14.91
CA SER A 342 -1.70 -12.96 -14.12
C SER A 342 -0.34 -12.31 -14.34
N TRP A 343 0.74 -13.09 -14.33
CA TRP A 343 2.10 -12.57 -14.55
C TRP A 343 2.29 -12.01 -15.96
N LEU A 344 1.84 -12.75 -16.98
CA LEU A 344 1.91 -12.30 -18.37
C LEU A 344 1.07 -11.05 -18.60
N ALA A 345 -0.17 -11.03 -18.09
CA ALA A 345 -1.03 -9.87 -18.22
C ALA A 345 -0.38 -8.63 -17.59
N SER A 346 0.15 -8.74 -16.36
CA SER A 346 0.77 -7.60 -15.69
C SER A 346 2.00 -7.07 -16.44
N HIS A 347 2.90 -7.97 -16.87
CA HIS A 347 4.13 -7.55 -17.55
C HIS A 347 3.87 -6.97 -18.94
N PHE A 348 2.97 -7.60 -19.71
CA PHE A 348 2.60 -7.10 -21.02
C PHE A 348 1.88 -5.75 -20.92
N THR A 349 0.89 -5.64 -20.04
CA THR A 349 0.13 -4.40 -19.87
C THR A 349 1.03 -3.27 -19.36
N PHE A 350 1.86 -3.47 -18.33
CA PHE A 350 2.72 -2.38 -17.86
C PHE A 350 3.73 -1.88 -18.91
N PHE A 351 4.14 -2.74 -19.84
CA PHE A 351 5.04 -2.35 -20.92
C PHE A 351 4.34 -1.62 -22.08
N HIS A 352 3.13 -2.04 -22.45
CA HIS A 352 2.44 -1.54 -23.65
C HIS A 352 1.35 -0.50 -23.37
N PHE A 353 0.74 -0.51 -22.19
CA PHE A 353 -0.48 0.23 -21.89
C PHE A 353 -0.37 1.74 -22.16
N ALA A 354 0.71 2.37 -21.71
CA ALA A 354 0.91 3.81 -21.94
C ALA A 354 0.96 4.19 -23.43
N ARG A 355 1.46 3.29 -24.29
CA ARG A 355 1.51 3.51 -25.75
C ARG A 355 0.14 3.33 -26.40
N ASP A 356 -0.69 2.45 -25.88
CA ASP A 356 -2.01 2.15 -26.45
C ASP A 356 -3.09 3.16 -26.00
N LEU A 357 -2.87 3.91 -24.92
CA LEU A 357 -3.79 4.97 -24.48
C LEU A 357 -3.97 6.13 -25.47
N SER A 358 -3.06 6.32 -26.43
CA SER A 358 -3.13 7.39 -27.44
C SER A 358 -3.80 7.00 -28.76
N LYS A 359 -4.27 5.75 -28.88
CA LYS A 359 -5.12 5.30 -29.99
C LYS A 359 -6.58 5.47 -29.59
#